data_AF-A0AAE1QFM9-F1
#
_entry.id   AF-A0AAE1QFM9-F1
#
_cell.length_a   1.000
_cell.length_b   1.000
_cell.length_c   1.000
_cell.angle_alpha   90.00
_cell.angle_beta   90.00
_cell.angle_gamma   90.00
#
_symmetry.space_group_name_H-M   'P 1'
#
loop_
_entity.id
_entity.type
_entity.pdbx_description
1 polymer ?
#
loop_
_entity_poly.entity_id
_entity_poly.type
_entity_poly.pdbx_seq_one_letter_code
_entity_poly.pdbx_strand_id
1 'polypeptide(L)'
;MSRRTVQKWIRRQEETGSLLDAERRPRPRVTTRQEDNIQQAVQNDAFTNAVAIRERLHLNVSAQTVRRRLREAPGPPSQNSS
;
A
#
# COMPACT_ATOMS: atom_id res chain seq x y z
N MET A 1 -13.88 28.11 -14.35
CA MET A 1 -13.15 28.23 -13.07
C MET A 1 -13.97 29.11 -12.13
N SER A 2 -14.23 28.67 -10.90
CA SER A 2 -15.02 29.47 -9.94
C SER A 2 -14.14 30.45 -9.18
N ARG A 3 -14.67 31.59 -8.72
CA ARG A 3 -13.94 32.51 -7.81
C ARG A 3 -13.38 31.78 -6.57
N ARG A 4 -14.10 30.79 -6.05
CA ARG A 4 -13.66 29.96 -4.92
C ARG A 4 -12.41 29.14 -5.24
N THR A 5 -12.29 28.66 -6.47
CA THR A 5 -11.11 27.92 -6.93
C THR A 5 -9.88 28.82 -6.98
N VAL A 6 -10.04 30.04 -7.52
CA VAL A 6 -8.96 31.05 -7.58
C VAL A 6 -8.51 31.47 -6.17
N GLN A 7 -9.46 31.74 -5.27
CA GLN A 7 -9.14 32.05 -3.87
C GLN A 7 -8.39 30.91 -3.15
N LYS A 8 -8.75 29.65 -3.42
CA LYS A 8 -8.00 28.50 -2.88
C LYS A 8 -6.56 28.44 -3.37
N TRP A 9 -6.30 28.78 -4.63
CA TRP A 9 -4.93 28.83 -5.17
C TRP A 9 -4.12 29.96 -4.56
N ILE A 10 -4.68 31.16 -4.43
CA ILE A 10 -4.02 32.30 -3.78
C ILE A 10 -3.64 31.90 -2.34
N ARG A 11 -4.61 31.42 -1.57
CA ARG A 11 -4.38 30.99 -0.19
C ARG A 11 -3.33 29.87 -0.09
N ARG A 12 -3.35 28.90 -1.00
CA ARG A 12 -2.35 27.83 -1.05
C ARG A 12 -0.96 28.38 -1.33
N GLN A 13 -0.83 29.32 -2.28
CA GLN A 13 0.44 29.96 -2.58
C GLN A 13 0.97 30.77 -1.39
N GLU A 14 0.10 31.47 -0.66
CA GLU A 14 0.47 32.21 0.56
C GLU A 14 0.89 31.27 1.70
N GLU A 15 0.21 30.12 1.87
CA GLU A 15 0.48 29.17 2.96
C GLU A 15 1.68 28.26 2.71
N THR A 16 1.89 27.78 1.47
CA THR A 16 2.91 26.76 1.16
C THR A 16 3.96 27.22 0.15
N GLY A 17 3.78 28.38 -0.48
CA GLY A 17 4.65 28.85 -1.57
C GLY A 17 4.51 28.07 -2.88
N SER A 18 3.54 27.13 -2.98
CA SER A 18 3.41 26.24 -4.14
C SER A 18 1.97 26.04 -4.61
N LEU A 19 1.77 26.20 -5.91
CA LEU A 19 0.53 25.85 -6.61
C LEU A 19 0.46 24.38 -7.06
N LEU A 20 1.52 23.59 -6.83
CA LEU A 20 1.51 22.18 -7.18
C LEU A 20 0.46 21.44 -6.36
N ASP A 21 -0.17 20.44 -6.98
CA ASP A 21 -1.09 19.55 -6.28
C ASP A 21 -0.38 18.85 -5.12
N ALA A 22 -1.10 18.69 -4.00
CA ALA A 22 -0.56 17.93 -2.88
C ALA A 22 -0.53 16.46 -3.27
N GLU A 23 0.51 15.76 -2.82
CA GLU A 23 0.51 14.31 -2.91
C GLU A 23 -0.72 13.75 -2.19
N ARG A 24 -1.55 13.03 -2.94
CA ARG A 24 -2.79 12.46 -2.40
C ARG A 24 -2.41 11.34 -1.45
N ARG A 25 -2.50 11.58 -0.15
CA ARG A 25 -2.38 10.51 0.85
C ARG A 25 -3.66 9.69 0.85
N PRO A 26 -3.64 8.41 0.41
CA PRO A 26 -4.81 7.56 0.52
C PRO A 26 -5.16 7.34 2.00
N ARG A 27 -6.42 6.99 2.27
CA ARG A 27 -6.85 6.61 3.63
C ARG A 27 -5.93 5.47 4.14
N PRO A 28 -5.42 5.56 5.39
CA PRO A 28 -4.64 4.49 5.98
C PRO A 28 -5.38 3.16 5.89
N ARG A 29 -4.70 2.12 5.40
CA ARG A 29 -5.28 0.79 5.29
C ARG A 29 -5.30 0.15 6.68
N VAL A 30 -6.35 -0.59 7.03
CA VAL A 30 -6.48 -1.32 8.31
C VAL A 30 -5.40 -2.41 8.47
N THR A 31 -4.76 -2.82 7.37
CA THR A 31 -3.94 -4.02 7.28
C THR A 31 -2.48 -3.84 7.71
N THR A 32 -2.03 -2.68 8.18
CA THR A 32 -0.60 -2.38 8.35
C THR A 32 0.17 -3.37 9.23
N ARG A 33 -0.39 -3.85 10.35
CA ARG A 33 0.29 -4.90 11.17
C ARG A 33 0.17 -6.31 10.59
N GLN A 34 -0.90 -6.56 9.84
CA GLN A 34 -1.13 -7.84 9.18
C GLN A 34 -0.31 -7.97 7.88
N GLU A 35 0.10 -6.84 7.29
CA GLU A 35 0.99 -6.76 6.14
C GLU A 35 2.36 -7.37 6.45
N ASP A 36 2.94 -7.04 7.60
CA ASP A 36 4.22 -7.61 8.04
C ASP A 36 4.16 -9.14 8.10
N ASN A 37 3.06 -9.68 8.62
CA ASN A 37 2.86 -11.14 8.69
C ASN A 37 2.72 -11.77 7.29
N ILE A 38 2.00 -11.13 6.36
CA ILE A 38 1.87 -11.62 4.98
C ILE A 38 3.24 -11.59 4.29
N GLN A 39 4.00 -10.51 4.44
CA GLN A 39 5.32 -10.36 3.82
C GLN A 39 6.33 -11.38 4.39
N GLN A 40 6.31 -11.62 5.71
CA GLN A 40 7.10 -12.68 6.33
C GLN A 40 6.73 -14.07 5.80
N ALA A 41 5.45 -14.35 5.56
CA ALA A 41 5.04 -15.62 4.96
C ALA A 41 5.55 -15.79 3.52
N VAL A 42 5.57 -14.72 2.72
CA VAL A 42 6.17 -14.76 1.36
C VAL A 42 7.66 -15.03 1.41
N GLN A 43 8.38 -14.41 2.33
CA GLN A 43 9.83 -14.60 2.48
C GLN A 43 10.18 -16.05 2.85
N ASN A 44 9.36 -16.67 3.70
CA ASN A 44 9.60 -18.04 4.14
C ASN A 44 9.12 -19.09 3.13
N ASP A 45 8.15 -18.77 2.28
CA ASP A 45 7.51 -19.77 1.42
C ASP A 45 6.91 -19.14 0.13
N ALA A 46 7.77 -18.95 -0.87
CA ALA A 46 7.47 -18.22 -2.10
C ALA A 46 6.36 -18.84 -2.98
N PHE A 47 5.96 -20.09 -2.73
CA PHE A 47 4.98 -20.83 -3.55
C PHE A 47 3.66 -21.10 -2.82
N THR A 48 3.50 -20.62 -1.59
CA THR A 48 2.30 -20.93 -0.81
C THR A 48 1.06 -20.18 -1.30
N ASN A 49 -0.07 -20.90 -1.37
CA ASN A 49 -1.37 -20.35 -1.74
C ASN A 49 -1.88 -19.33 -0.71
N ALA A 50 -2.43 -18.21 -1.19
CA ALA A 50 -3.04 -17.16 -0.35
C ALA A 50 -4.09 -17.66 0.66
N VAL A 51 -4.82 -18.74 0.36
CA VAL A 51 -5.78 -19.36 1.29
C VAL A 51 -5.03 -20.00 2.46
N ALA A 52 -3.99 -20.77 2.16
CA ALA A 52 -3.14 -21.40 3.16
C ALA A 52 -2.39 -20.35 4.02
N ILE A 53 -1.92 -19.26 3.41
CA ILE A 53 -1.30 -18.14 4.15
C ILE A 53 -2.31 -17.50 5.11
N ARG A 54 -3.54 -17.25 4.65
CA ARG A 54 -4.60 -16.67 5.49
C ARG A 54 -4.89 -17.55 6.70
N GLU A 55 -5.01 -18.86 6.48
CA GLU A 55 -5.30 -19.84 7.53
C GLU A 55 -4.13 -19.98 8.51
N ARG A 56 -2.91 -20.16 7.99
CA ARG A 56 -1.68 -20.28 8.79
C ARG A 56 -1.43 -19.06 9.68
N LEU A 57 -1.73 -17.87 9.18
CA LEU A 57 -1.51 -16.60 9.88
C LEU A 57 -2.76 -16.09 10.62
N HIS A 58 -3.86 -16.87 10.61
CA HIS A 58 -5.15 -16.52 11.22
C HIS A 58 -5.61 -15.09 10.85
N LEU A 59 -5.44 -14.71 9.59
CA LEU A 59 -5.72 -13.35 9.14
C LEU A 59 -7.22 -13.14 8.98
N ASN A 60 -7.74 -12.10 9.62
CA ASN A 60 -9.15 -11.68 9.49
C ASN A 60 -9.44 -10.92 8.17
N VAL A 61 -8.62 -11.10 7.14
CA VAL A 61 -8.81 -10.46 5.83
C VAL A 61 -9.16 -11.47 4.77
N SER A 62 -9.84 -11.02 3.72
CA SER A 62 -10.23 -11.90 2.62
C SER A 62 -9.00 -12.47 1.91
N ALA A 63 -9.12 -13.68 1.37
CA ALA A 63 -8.07 -14.29 0.56
C ALA A 63 -7.71 -13.42 -0.66
N GLN A 64 -8.66 -12.64 -1.19
CA GLN A 64 -8.40 -11.66 -2.25
C GLN A 64 -7.51 -10.50 -1.77
N THR A 65 -7.68 -10.06 -0.52
CA THR A 65 -6.80 -9.06 0.09
C THR A 65 -5.40 -9.62 0.20
N VAL A 66 -5.25 -10.86 0.68
CA VAL A 66 -3.94 -11.54 0.72
C VAL A 66 -3.32 -11.61 -0.69
N ARG A 67 -4.04 -12.10 -1.72
CA ARG A 67 -3.53 -12.12 -3.11
C ARG A 67 -3.12 -10.75 -3.64
N ARG A 68 -3.92 -9.71 -3.37
CA ARG A 68 -3.57 -8.34 -3.77
C ARG A 68 -2.26 -7.92 -3.10
N ARG A 69 -2.07 -8.24 -1.81
CA ARG A 69 -0.84 -7.96 -1.09
C ARG A 69 0.35 -8.73 -1.63
N LEU A 70 0.18 -10.01 -1.95
CA LEU A 70 1.23 -10.81 -2.59
C LEU A 70 1.70 -10.20 -3.92
N ARG A 71 0.80 -9.57 -4.69
CA ARG A 71 1.13 -8.88 -5.94
C ARG A 71 1.73 -7.48 -5.75
N GLU A 72 1.32 -6.77 -4.71
CA GLU A 72 1.86 -5.45 -4.35
C GLU A 72 3.23 -5.57 -3.66
N ALA A 73 3.52 -6.71 -3.03
CA ALA A 73 4.83 -6.99 -2.48
C ALA A 73 5.85 -6.99 -3.64
N PRO A 74 6.98 -6.26 -3.52
CA PRO A 74 8.06 -6.43 -4.46
C PRO A 74 8.45 -7.92 -4.44
N GLY A 75 8.54 -8.53 -5.63
CA GLY A 75 8.85 -9.95 -5.76
C GLY A 75 10.09 -10.35 -4.97
N PRO A 76 10.27 -11.65 -4.67
CA PRO A 76 11.43 -12.12 -3.93
C PRO A 76 12.70 -11.61 -4.62
N PRO A 77 13.75 -11.22 -3.85
CA PRO A 77 15.00 -10.76 -4.43
C PRO A 77 15.49 -11.83 -5.41
N SER A 78 15.62 -11.44 -6.69
CA SER A 78 16.21 -12.25 -7.73
C SER A 78 17.58 -12.70 -7.25
N GLN A 79 17.72 -13.96 -6.82
CA GLN A 79 19.01 -14.56 -6.53
C GLN A 79 19.74 -14.79 -7.87
N ASN A 80 20.24 -13.72 -8.47
CA ASN A 80 21.25 -13.80 -9.52
C ASN A 80 22.57 -13.31 -8.92
N SER A 81 23.35 -14.26 -8.38
CA SER A 81 24.77 -14.09 -8.08
C SER A 81 25.42 -15.48 -7.98
N SER A 82 25.91 -15.98 -9.10
CA SER A 82 27.05 -16.91 -9.23
C SER A 82 27.55 -16.83 -10.65
#